data_AF-A0A3M8A5U8-F1
#
_entry.id   AF-A0A3M8A5U8-F1
#
_cell.length_a   1.000
_cell.length_b   1.000
_cell.length_c   1.000
_cell.angle_alpha   90.00
_cell.angle_beta   90.00
_cell.angle_gamma   90.00
#
_symmetry.space_group_name_H-M   'P 1'
#
loop_
_entity.id
_entity.type
_entity.pdbx_description
1 polymer ?
#
loop_
_entity_poly.entity_id
_entity_poly.type
_entity_poly.pdbx_seq_one_letter_code
_entity_poly.pdbx_strand_id
1 'polypeptide(L)'
;MPVEFRPRWHPFLAADERTPGTWTLVDSTGKDYGTVRIVRIGAEVGYVAELRGELVGRYRTLRGAIEMTHLAFVRSHAPGFQGYPDFDRRRD
;
A
#
# COMPACT_ATOMS: atom_id res chain seq x y z
N MET A 1 -12.15 30.60 3.01
CA MET A 1 -12.13 29.51 2.00
C MET A 1 -12.11 28.20 2.76
N PRO A 2 -13.08 27.29 2.59
CA PRO A 2 -12.95 25.97 3.19
C PRO A 2 -11.78 25.24 2.51
N VAL A 3 -10.96 24.56 3.30
CA VAL A 3 -9.95 23.64 2.77
C VAL A 3 -10.68 22.50 2.07
N GLU A 4 -10.64 22.49 0.74
CA GLU A 4 -11.18 21.42 -0.08
C GLU A 4 -10.33 20.17 0.19
N PHE A 5 -10.92 19.14 0.83
CA PHE A 5 -10.24 17.88 1.08
C PHE A 5 -10.11 17.12 -0.24
N ARG A 6 -9.00 17.31 -0.94
CA ARG A 6 -8.67 16.49 -2.11
C ARG A 6 -8.03 15.20 -1.63
N PRO A 7 -8.66 14.02 -1.83
CA PRO A 7 -8.06 12.78 -1.40
C PRO A 7 -6.78 12.55 -2.20
N ARG A 8 -5.61 12.67 -1.54
CA ARG A 8 -4.37 12.10 -2.06
C ARG A 8 -4.65 10.62 -2.31
N TRP A 9 -4.33 10.12 -3.50
CA TRP A 9 -4.42 8.69 -3.80
C TRP A 9 -3.68 7.94 -2.70
N HIS A 10 -4.42 7.13 -1.94
CA HIS A 10 -3.90 6.44 -0.77
C HIS A 10 -3.89 4.95 -1.12
N PRO A 11 -2.75 4.24 -0.99
CA PRO A 11 -2.68 2.81 -1.30
C PRO A 11 -3.62 1.96 -0.44
N PHE A 12 -4.19 2.52 0.63
CA PHE A 12 -5.29 1.92 1.38
C PHE A 12 -6.54 1.67 0.52
N LEU A 13 -6.79 2.49 -0.52
CA LEU A 13 -7.86 2.28 -1.50
C LEU A 13 -7.56 1.15 -2.50
N ALA A 14 -6.30 0.72 -2.59
CA ALA A 14 -5.88 -0.42 -3.40
C ALA A 14 -5.93 -1.74 -2.60
N ALA A 15 -6.27 -1.69 -1.31
CA ALA A 15 -6.36 -2.86 -0.44
C ALA A 15 -7.77 -3.43 -0.44
N ASP A 16 -7.91 -4.69 -0.84
CA ASP A 16 -9.13 -5.47 -0.85
C ASP A 16 -9.10 -6.52 0.28
N GLU A 17 -10.03 -6.45 1.23
CA GLU A 17 -10.14 -7.40 2.35
C GLU A 17 -11.02 -8.59 1.95
N ARG A 18 -10.46 -9.50 1.15
CA ARG A 18 -11.17 -10.71 0.69
C ARG A 18 -11.32 -11.76 1.79
N THR A 19 -10.37 -11.78 2.72
CA THR A 19 -10.37 -12.65 3.91
C THR A 19 -10.14 -11.78 5.12
N PRO A 20 -10.97 -11.86 6.18
CA PRO A 20 -10.81 -11.03 7.37
C PRO A 20 -9.39 -11.04 7.94
N GLY A 21 -8.83 -9.85 8.17
CA GLY A 21 -7.46 -9.69 8.67
C GLY A 21 -6.38 -9.94 7.61
N THR A 22 -6.74 -10.10 6.34
CA THR A 22 -5.82 -10.19 5.21
C THR A 22 -6.26 -9.26 4.10
N TRP A 23 -5.38 -8.34 3.74
CA TRP A 23 -5.59 -7.35 2.69
C TRP A 23 -4.75 -7.68 1.48
N THR A 24 -5.40 -7.88 0.34
CA THR A 24 -4.74 -8.04 -0.96
C THR A 24 -4.60 -6.68 -1.60
N LEU A 25 -3.37 -6.30 -1.98
CA LEU A 25 -3.12 -5.08 -2.73
C LEU A 25 -3.27 -5.39 -4.23
N VAL A 26 -4.16 -4.65 -4.89
CA VAL A 26 -4.57 -4.82 -6.28
C VAL A 26 -4.18 -3.59 -7.09
N ASP A 27 -3.56 -3.78 -8.25
CA ASP A 27 -3.20 -2.65 -9.13
C ASP A 27 -4.40 -2.17 -9.96
N SER A 28 -4.18 -1.12 -10.77
CA SER A 28 -5.22 -0.53 -11.62
C SER A 28 -5.77 -1.47 -12.69
N THR A 29 -5.09 -2.59 -12.97
CA THR A 29 -5.53 -3.60 -13.94
C THR A 29 -6.30 -4.75 -13.27
N GLY A 30 -6.49 -4.69 -11.96
CA GLY A 30 -7.11 -5.76 -11.20
C GLY A 30 -6.14 -6.89 -10.82
N LYS A 31 -4.82 -6.69 -10.99
CA LYS A 31 -3.83 -7.72 -10.68
C LYS A 31 -3.34 -7.59 -9.25
N ASP A 32 -3.33 -8.71 -8.54
CA ASP A 32 -2.77 -8.81 -7.20
C ASP A 32 -1.25 -8.66 -7.26
N TYR A 33 -0.71 -7.84 -6.36
CA TYR A 33 0.74 -7.67 -6.24
C TYR A 33 1.25 -7.84 -4.81
N GLY A 34 0.46 -7.50 -3.80
CA GLY A 34 0.89 -7.54 -2.41
C GLY A 34 -0.13 -8.18 -1.47
N THR A 35 0.35 -8.66 -0.34
CA THR A 35 -0.48 -9.19 0.74
C THR A 35 -0.04 -8.55 2.05
N VAL A 36 -1.00 -8.10 2.85
CA VAL A 36 -0.78 -7.71 4.23
C VAL A 36 -1.68 -8.57 5.10
N ARG A 37 -1.11 -9.23 6.11
CA ARG A 37 -1.88 -10.06 7.06
C ARG A 37 -1.64 -9.62 8.49
N ILE A 38 -2.71 -9.57 9.27
CA ILE A 38 -2.63 -9.38 10.71
C ILE A 38 -1.95 -10.59 11.33
N VAL A 39 -1.11 -10.36 12.33
CA VAL A 39 -0.46 -11.41 13.13
C VAL A 39 -0.57 -11.08 14.60
N ARG A 40 -0.66 -12.13 15.42
CA ARG A 40 -0.56 -12.03 16.88
C ARG A 40 0.75 -12.67 17.31
N ILE A 41 1.53 -11.94 18.10
CA ILE A 41 2.79 -12.42 18.70
C ILE A 41 2.67 -12.21 20.20
N GLY A 42 2.34 -13.27 20.93
CA GLY A 42 1.96 -13.16 22.34
C GLY A 42 0.74 -12.24 22.50
N ALA A 43 0.90 -11.18 23.29
CA ALA A 43 -0.14 -10.17 23.52
C ALA A 43 -0.17 -9.05 22.45
N GLU A 44 0.82 -8.99 21.57
CA GLU A 44 0.93 -7.92 20.57
C GLU A 44 0.20 -8.28 19.28
N VAL A 45 -0.37 -7.26 18.63
CA VAL A 45 -0.95 -7.34 17.29
C VAL A 45 -0.06 -6.54 16.34
N GLY A 46 0.30 -7.14 15.21
CA GLY A 46 1.06 -6.50 14.15
C GLY A 46 0.62 -6.97 12.78
N TYR A 47 1.42 -6.61 11.77
CA TYR A 47 1.14 -6.90 10.37
C TYR A 47 2.39 -7.42 9.69
N VAL A 48 2.25 -8.50 8.92
CA VAL A 48 3.29 -8.98 8.00
C VAL A 48 2.89 -8.55 6.60
N ALA A 49 3.84 -8.00 5.86
CA ALA A 49 3.63 -7.49 4.52
C ALA A 49 4.52 -8.21 3.53
N GLU A 50 3.95 -8.67 2.43
CA GLU A 50 4.60 -9.47 1.39
C GLU A 50 4.31 -8.86 0.01
N LEU A 51 5.29 -8.91 -0.89
CA LEU A 51 5.21 -8.50 -2.30
C LEU A 51 5.50 -9.73 -3.15
N ARG A 52 4.51 -10.21 -3.91
CA ARG A 52 4.64 -11.43 -4.74
C ARG A 52 5.19 -12.64 -3.96
N GLY A 53 4.80 -12.77 -2.69
CA GLY A 53 5.23 -13.85 -1.78
C GLY A 53 6.53 -13.57 -1.03
N GLU A 54 7.27 -12.51 -1.37
CA GLU A 54 8.51 -12.14 -0.69
C GLU A 54 8.24 -11.17 0.48
N LEU A 55 8.88 -11.40 1.62
CA LEU A 55 8.71 -10.57 2.81
C LEU A 55 9.22 -9.14 2.55
N VAL A 56 8.32 -8.17 2.67
CA VAL A 56 8.66 -6.74 2.67
C VAL A 56 9.02 -6.30 4.10
N GLY A 57 8.26 -6.76 5.10
CA GLY A 57 8.55 -6.45 6.49
C GLY A 57 7.45 -6.75 7.48
N ARG A 58 7.69 -6.32 8.73
CA ARG A 58 6.75 -6.40 9.85
C ARG A 58 6.45 -5.01 10.39
N TYR A 59 5.19 -4.74 10.67
CA TYR A 59 4.71 -3.39 11.01
C TYR A 59 3.74 -3.44 12.18
N ARG A 60 3.64 -2.32 12.91
CA ARG A 60 2.68 -2.15 14.01
C ARG A 60 1.35 -1.56 13.56
N THR A 61 1.27 -1.04 12.34
CA THR A 61 0.05 -0.44 11.78
C THR A 61 -0.24 -0.99 10.39
N LEU A 62 -1.53 -1.17 10.09
CA LEU A 62 -1.99 -1.61 8.77
C LEU A 62 -1.57 -0.61 7.69
N ARG A 63 -1.75 0.69 7.96
CA ARG A 63 -1.35 1.78 7.05
C ARG A 63 0.12 1.65 6.66
N GLY A 64 1.02 1.48 7.63
CA GLY A 64 2.46 1.36 7.37
C GLY A 64 2.80 0.12 6.55
N ALA A 65 2.15 -1.01 6.83
CA ALA A 65 2.32 -2.24 6.04
C ALA A 65 1.90 -2.05 4.58
N ILE A 66 0.70 -1.50 4.34
CA ILE A 66 0.18 -1.24 2.99
C ILE A 66 1.08 -0.27 2.23
N GLU A 67 1.46 0.84 2.88
CA GLU A 67 2.31 1.87 2.26
C GLU A 67 3.66 1.30 1.84
N MET A 68 4.32 0.52 2.71
CA MET A 68 5.63 -0.04 2.42
C MET A 68 5.58 -1.14 1.36
N THR A 69 4.55 -2.01 1.35
CA THR A 69 4.36 -2.98 0.27
C THR A 69 4.13 -2.30 -1.05
N HIS A 70 3.33 -1.23 -1.08
CA HIS A 70 3.09 -0.48 -2.31
C HIS A 70 4.35 0.24 -2.80
N LEU A 71 5.13 0.85 -1.91
CA LEU A 71 6.43 1.43 -2.28
C LEU A 71 7.41 0.38 -2.81
N ALA A 72 7.42 -0.83 -2.24
CA ALA A 72 8.23 -1.94 -2.74
C ALA A 72 7.80 -2.36 -4.15
N PHE A 73 6.48 -2.47 -4.40
CA PHE A 73 5.93 -2.73 -5.74
C PHE A 73 6.36 -1.67 -6.75
N VAL A 74 6.26 -0.39 -6.39
CA VAL A 74 6.64 0.70 -7.28
C VAL A 74 8.14 0.69 -7.60
N ARG A 75 9.00 0.46 -6.61
CA ARG A 75 10.45 0.33 -6.79
C ARG A 75 10.82 -0.85 -7.70
N SER A 76 10.02 -1.93 -7.71
CA SER A 76 10.30 -3.10 -8.54
C SER A 76 10.02 -2.90 -10.04
N HIS A 77 9.42 -1.77 -10.45
CA HIS A 77 9.04 -1.50 -11.85
C HIS A 77 9.83 -0.38 -12.51
N ALA A 78 10.77 0.27 -11.83
CA ALA A 78 11.42 1.46 -12.35
C ALA A 78 12.96 1.33 -12.45
N PRO A 79 13.56 1.59 -13.63
CA PRO A 79 14.88 2.22 -13.69
C PRO A 79 14.70 3.71 -13.31
N GLY A 80 15.10 4.10 -12.10
CA GLY A 80 15.03 5.49 -11.65
C GLY A 80 13.64 5.98 -11.23
N PHE A 81 13.03 5.34 -10.23
CA PHE A 81 11.75 5.80 -9.65
C PHE A 81 11.85 7.26 -9.14
N GLN A 82 11.12 8.18 -9.77
CA GLN A 82 11.16 9.63 -9.51
C GLN A 82 10.13 10.11 -8.47
N GLY A 83 9.32 9.21 -7.90
CA GLY A 83 8.17 9.53 -7.05
C GLY A 83 6.83 9.43 -7.79
N TYR A 84 5.72 9.67 -7.09
CA TYR A 84 4.41 9.78 -7.74
C TYR A 84 4.35 11.06 -8.57
N PRO A 85 3.61 11.07 -9.70
CA PRO A 85 3.40 12.29 -10.46
C PRO A 85 2.75 13.35 -9.57
N ASP A 86 3.28 14.57 -9.65
CA ASP A 86 2.60 15.74 -9.13
C ASP A 86 1.47 16.12 -10.09
N PHE A 87 0.26 15.69 -9.76
CA PHE A 87 -0.94 15.96 -10.56
C PHE A 87 -1.53 17.36 -10.30
N ASP A 88 -0.86 18.20 -9.52
CA ASP A 88 -1.22 19.61 -9.36
C ASP A 88 -0.74 20.48 -10.55
N ARG A 89 0.02 19.90 -11.50
CA ARG A 89 0.51 20.58 -12.70
C ARG A 89 -0.30 20.27 -13.95
N ARG A 90 -1.52 20.79 -14.03
CA ARG A 90 -2.16 21.16 -15.31
C ARG A 90 -3.08 22.36 -15.13
N ARG A 91 -2.52 23.56 -15.30
CA ARG A 91 -3.25 24.77 -15.71
C ARG A 91 -2.29 25.69 -16.45
N ASP A 92 -2.31 25.55 -17.77
CA ASP A 92 -2.09 26.65 -18.70
C ASP A 92 -3.45 26.86 -19.39
#